data_AF-A0A7K2MKQ3-F1
#
_entry.id   AF-A0A7K2MKQ3-F1
#
_cell.length_a   1.000
_cell.length_b   1.000
_cell.length_c   1.000
_cell.angle_alpha   90.00
_cell.angle_beta   90.00
_cell.angle_gamma   90.00
#
_symmetry.space_group_name_H-M   'P 1'
#
loop_
_entity.id
_entity.type
_entity.pdbx_description
1 polymer ?
#
loop_
_entity_poly.entity_id
_entity_poly.type
_entity_poly.pdbx_seq_one_letter_code
_entity_poly.pdbx_strand_id
1 'polypeptide(L)'
;DPVNQKWRPFPVPTTDLDGQVCFSLEIPLAYPSPLPAAQYPEHSAGDTYRALELFQFFAHRADLAGPAPGVPATMSWTRLSPWVPWMARGGRPGGLAYHCRGRKLDAYTEVPERTRAHIAEHHPQFARAPRKWSEPNETSWTYFRKLNPPA
;
A
#
# COMPACT_ATOMS: atom_id res chain seq x y z
N ASP A 1 -3.20 0.32 -11.90
CA ASP A 1 -3.65 0.87 -10.61
C ASP A 1 -3.26 -0.13 -9.52
N PRO A 2 -2.40 0.23 -8.55
CA PRO A 2 -1.87 -0.69 -7.54
C PRO A 2 -2.93 -1.45 -6.76
N VAL A 3 -4.07 -0.82 -6.48
CA VAL A 3 -5.10 -1.39 -5.61
C VAL A 3 -6.26 -2.01 -6.38
N ASN A 4 -6.32 -1.79 -7.69
CA ASN A 4 -7.35 -2.33 -8.58
C ASN A 4 -6.76 -3.25 -9.67
N GLN A 5 -5.50 -3.67 -9.51
CA GLN A 5 -4.81 -4.54 -10.46
C GLN A 5 -5.40 -5.95 -10.41
N LYS A 6 -5.81 -6.48 -11.57
CA LYS A 6 -6.22 -7.88 -11.70
C LYS A 6 -4.98 -8.74 -11.86
N TRP A 7 -4.58 -9.39 -10.77
CA TRP A 7 -3.49 -10.34 -10.78
C TRP A 7 -3.93 -11.64 -11.45
N ARG A 8 -3.14 -12.11 -12.43
CA ARG A 8 -3.20 -13.52 -12.84
C ARG A 8 -2.49 -14.35 -11.77
N PRO A 9 -2.77 -15.65 -11.62
CA PRO A 9 -1.95 -16.51 -10.77
C PRO A 9 -0.49 -16.35 -11.18
N PHE A 10 0.33 -15.82 -10.29
CA PHE A 10 1.78 -15.76 -10.46
C PHE A 10 2.39 -16.37 -9.19
N PRO A 11 3.39 -17.24 -9.34
CA PRO A 11 4.10 -17.76 -8.17
C PRO A 11 4.79 -16.58 -7.49
N VAL A 12 4.45 -16.32 -6.23
CA VAL A 12 5.18 -15.33 -5.43
C VAL A 12 6.58 -15.88 -5.21
N PRO A 13 7.65 -15.19 -5.66
CA PRO A 13 9.02 -15.62 -5.43
C PRO A 13 9.28 -15.85 -3.94
N THR A 14 9.94 -16.96 -3.63
CA THR A 14 10.35 -17.30 -2.27
C THR A 14 11.86 -17.48 -2.20
N THR A 15 12.45 -17.11 -1.07
CA THR A 15 13.85 -17.33 -0.74
C THR A 15 13.95 -17.99 0.62
N ASP A 16 14.68 -19.09 0.69
CA ASP A 16 15.02 -19.75 1.94
C ASP A 16 16.12 -18.99 2.68
N LEU A 17 15.83 -18.58 3.92
CA LEU A 17 16.72 -17.84 4.81
C LEU A 17 16.86 -18.60 6.13
N ASP A 18 17.39 -19.82 6.07
CA ASP A 18 17.69 -20.70 7.20
C ASP A 18 16.68 -20.65 8.37
N GLY A 19 15.60 -21.43 8.24
CA GLY A 19 14.50 -21.46 9.21
C GLY A 19 13.41 -20.41 8.96
N GLN A 20 13.66 -19.42 8.10
CA GLN A 20 12.65 -18.49 7.58
C GLN A 20 12.46 -18.63 6.07
N VAL A 21 11.28 -18.27 5.60
CA VAL A 21 10.95 -18.11 4.17
C VAL A 21 10.63 -16.64 3.94
N CYS A 22 11.36 -16.02 3.00
CA CYS A 22 11.08 -14.68 2.52
C CYS A 22 10.23 -14.74 1.25
N PHE A 23 9.08 -14.09 1.24
CA PHE A 23 8.25 -13.84 0.06
C PHE A 23 8.55 -12.44 -0.44
N SER A 24 8.99 -12.32 -1.70
CA SER A 24 9.37 -11.04 -2.30
C SER A 24 8.40 -10.67 -3.42
N LEU A 25 7.95 -9.42 -3.44
CA LEU A 25 7.13 -8.89 -4.53
C LEU A 25 7.66 -7.54 -4.98
N GLU A 26 8.12 -7.47 -6.21
CA GLU A 26 8.47 -6.23 -6.90
C GLU A 26 7.35 -5.82 -7.86
N ILE A 27 6.75 -4.67 -7.60
CA ILE A 27 5.57 -4.19 -8.33
C ILE A 27 5.92 -2.86 -9.00
N PRO A 28 6.43 -2.90 -10.25
CA PRO A 28 6.54 -1.71 -11.07
C PRO A 28 5.13 -1.30 -11.55
N LEU A 29 4.74 -0.08 -11.21
CA LEU A 29 3.44 0.48 -11.54
C LEU A 29 3.60 1.47 -12.71
N ALA A 30 2.79 1.29 -13.74
CA ALA A 30 2.61 2.26 -14.82
C ALA A 30 1.16 2.21 -15.30
N TYR A 31 0.39 3.27 -15.08
CA TYR A 31 -1.00 3.36 -15.50
C TYR A 31 -1.43 4.84 -15.69
N PRO A 32 -2.54 5.11 -16.39
CA PRO A 32 -3.04 6.48 -16.55
C PRO A 32 -3.21 7.17 -15.19
N SER A 33 -2.67 8.37 -15.05
CA SER A 33 -2.78 9.15 -13.83
C SER A 33 -4.25 9.51 -13.58
N PRO A 34 -4.77 9.33 -12.35
CA PRO A 34 -6.09 9.85 -11.99
C PRO A 34 -6.17 11.38 -12.03
N LEU A 35 -5.01 12.06 -12.04
CA LEU A 35 -4.84 13.51 -12.13
C LEU A 35 -4.12 13.87 -13.44
N PRO A 36 -4.84 14.09 -14.56
CA PRO A 36 -4.25 14.52 -15.82
C PRO A 36 -3.50 15.85 -15.65
N ALA A 37 -2.31 15.97 -16.23
CA ALA A 37 -1.45 17.14 -16.01
C ALA A 37 -2.10 18.45 -16.48
N ALA A 38 -2.87 18.41 -17.57
CA ALA A 38 -3.61 19.57 -18.08
C ALA A 38 -4.67 20.10 -17.09
N GLN A 39 -5.27 19.21 -16.28
CA GLN A 39 -6.27 19.58 -15.28
C GLN A 39 -5.66 19.88 -13.91
N TYR A 40 -4.48 19.31 -13.62
CA TYR A 40 -3.82 19.39 -12.32
C TYR A 40 -2.34 19.77 -12.46
N PRO A 41 -2.00 20.93 -13.03
CA PRO A 41 -0.61 21.28 -13.38
C PRO A 41 0.32 21.34 -12.16
N GLU A 42 -0.17 21.74 -10.99
CA GLU A 42 0.64 21.79 -9.75
C GLU A 42 0.67 20.48 -8.97
N HIS A 43 -0.31 19.60 -9.18
CA HIS A 43 -0.55 18.41 -8.36
C HIS A 43 -0.23 17.09 -9.09
N SER A 44 0.04 17.14 -10.39
CA SER A 44 0.32 15.97 -11.21
C SER A 44 1.79 15.91 -11.62
N ALA A 45 2.37 14.71 -11.54
CA ALA A 45 3.70 14.41 -12.07
C ALA A 45 3.67 14.02 -13.56
N GLY A 46 2.49 14.03 -14.20
CA GLY A 46 2.29 13.67 -15.59
C GLY A 46 1.06 12.78 -15.81
N ASP A 47 0.74 12.50 -17.07
CA ASP A 47 -0.45 11.73 -17.45
C ASP A 47 -0.32 10.22 -17.23
N THR A 48 0.88 9.74 -16.93
CA THR A 48 1.11 8.36 -16.47
C THR A 48 1.65 8.39 -15.06
N TYR A 49 0.91 7.81 -14.13
CA TYR A 49 1.42 7.52 -12.80
C TYR A 49 2.45 6.39 -12.89
N ARG A 50 3.64 6.62 -12.33
CA ARG A 50 4.69 5.63 -12.20
C ARG A 50 5.15 5.52 -10.76
N ALA A 51 5.30 4.30 -10.26
CA ALA A 51 5.87 4.04 -8.95
C ALA A 51 6.49 2.65 -8.92
N LEU A 52 7.27 2.39 -7.89
CA LEU A 52 7.80 1.07 -7.59
C LEU A 52 7.44 0.74 -6.15
N GLU A 53 6.86 -0.43 -5.94
CA GLU A 53 6.64 -1.00 -4.60
C GLU A 53 7.44 -2.29 -4.47
N LEU A 54 8.17 -2.42 -3.38
CA LEU A 54 9.04 -3.55 -3.06
C LEU A 54 8.57 -4.10 -1.71
N PHE A 55 8.06 -5.33 -1.71
CA PHE A 55 7.60 -6.00 -0.51
C PHE A 55 8.50 -7.17 -0.18
N GLN A 56 8.77 -7.34 1.11
CA GLN A 56 9.32 -8.57 1.65
C GLN A 56 8.48 -8.98 2.87
N PHE A 57 8.07 -10.24 2.91
CA PHE A 57 7.41 -10.85 4.05
C PHE A 57 8.24 -12.02 4.53
N PHE A 58 8.53 -12.09 5.82
CA PHE A 58 9.32 -13.14 6.43
C PHE A 58 8.45 -13.92 7.40
N ALA A 59 8.35 -15.23 7.21
CA ALA A 59 7.65 -16.15 8.10
C ALA A 59 8.55 -17.31 8.48
N HIS A 60 8.34 -17.90 9.65
CA HIS A 60 9.06 -19.12 10.02
C HIS A 60 8.58 -20.30 9.17
N ARG A 61 9.52 -21.12 8.71
CA ARG A 61 9.23 -22.31 7.89
C ARG A 61 8.33 -23.31 8.62
N ALA A 62 8.48 -23.43 9.94
CA ALA A 62 7.65 -24.32 10.76
C ALA A 62 6.17 -23.89 10.76
N ASP A 63 5.89 -22.58 10.82
CA ASP A 63 4.52 -22.06 10.84
C ASP A 63 3.82 -22.32 9.50
N LEU A 64 4.55 -22.21 8.40
CA LEU A 64 4.02 -22.42 7.04
C LEU A 64 3.65 -23.90 6.76
N ALA A 65 4.21 -24.84 7.52
CA ALA A 65 3.86 -26.25 7.40
C ALA A 65 2.56 -26.61 8.14
N GLY A 66 2.04 -25.70 8.97
CA GLY A 66 0.82 -25.90 9.74
C GLY A 66 -0.46 -25.67 8.92
N PRO A 67 -1.63 -26.08 9.44
CA PRO A 67 -2.93 -25.91 8.77
C PRO A 67 -3.54 -24.51 8.96
N ALA A 68 -2.84 -23.59 9.64
CA ALA A 68 -3.38 -22.29 9.99
C ALA A 68 -3.63 -21.45 8.72
N PRO A 69 -4.77 -20.74 8.61
CA PRO A 69 -5.08 -19.91 7.45
C PRO A 69 -4.21 -18.64 7.34
N GLY A 70 -3.39 -18.36 8.36
CA GLY A 70 -2.38 -17.33 8.32
C GLY A 70 -1.40 -17.51 9.47
N VAL A 71 -0.16 -17.07 9.25
CA VAL A 71 0.96 -17.23 10.17
C VAL A 71 1.46 -15.88 10.68
N PRO A 72 2.21 -15.83 11.78
CA PRO A 72 3.02 -14.67 12.13
C PRO A 72 3.96 -14.31 10.97
N ALA A 73 4.14 -13.02 10.71
CA ALA A 73 5.07 -12.56 9.70
C ALA A 73 5.61 -11.18 10.07
N THR A 74 6.88 -10.95 9.79
CA THR A 74 7.47 -9.61 9.73
C THR A 74 7.50 -9.13 8.28
N MET A 75 7.48 -7.82 8.07
CA MET A 75 7.52 -7.25 6.73
C MET A 75 8.49 -6.09 6.61
N SER A 76 9.01 -5.91 5.40
CA SER A 76 9.60 -4.67 4.91
C SER A 76 8.81 -4.22 3.68
N TRP A 77 8.57 -2.92 3.58
CA TRP A 77 7.93 -2.33 2.42
C TRP A 77 8.65 -1.04 2.04
N THR A 78 9.12 -0.99 0.81
CA THR A 78 9.69 0.22 0.22
C THR A 78 8.82 0.67 -0.93
N ARG A 79 8.57 1.98 -1.00
CA ARG A 79 7.90 2.59 -2.16
C ARG A 79 8.66 3.79 -2.66
N LEU A 80 8.85 3.85 -3.98
CA LEU A 80 9.29 5.04 -4.69
C LEU A 80 8.09 5.56 -5.48
N SER A 81 7.74 6.83 -5.28
CA SER A 81 6.62 7.46 -6.00
C SER A 81 6.90 8.93 -6.28
N PRO A 82 6.10 9.57 -7.15
CA PRO A 82 6.12 11.01 -7.28
C PRO A 82 5.70 11.68 -5.97
N TRP A 83 5.83 13.00 -5.91
CA TRP A 83 5.22 13.80 -4.86
C TRP A 83 3.72 13.50 -4.75
N VAL A 84 3.22 13.36 -3.53
CA VAL A 84 1.78 13.22 -3.31
C VAL A 84 1.05 14.52 -3.65
N PRO A 85 -0.19 14.46 -4.16
CA PRO A 85 -0.84 15.62 -4.79
C PRO A 85 -0.94 16.86 -3.90
N TRP A 86 -1.25 16.68 -2.60
CA TRP A 86 -1.40 17.76 -1.63
C TRP A 86 -0.11 18.53 -1.32
N MET A 87 1.05 18.07 -1.80
CA MET A 87 2.30 18.82 -1.67
C MET A 87 2.44 19.96 -2.69
N ALA A 88 1.63 19.98 -3.76
CA ALA A 88 1.75 20.96 -4.87
C ALA A 88 3.18 21.04 -5.43
N ARG A 89 3.71 19.87 -5.81
CA ARG A 89 5.07 19.67 -6.33
C ARG A 89 5.10 18.81 -7.60
N GLY A 90 3.95 18.64 -8.28
CA GLY A 90 3.79 17.70 -9.38
C GLY A 90 4.85 17.84 -10.49
N GLY A 91 5.03 19.05 -11.02
CA GLY A 91 6.04 19.32 -12.05
C GLY A 91 7.49 19.43 -11.56
N ARG A 92 7.77 19.23 -10.26
CA ARG A 92 9.13 19.33 -9.73
C ARG A 92 9.85 17.97 -9.82
N PRO A 93 11.15 17.97 -10.17
CA PRO A 93 11.93 16.73 -10.14
C PRO A 93 11.96 16.13 -8.73
N GLY A 94 12.03 14.81 -8.66
CA GLY A 94 12.05 14.07 -7.40
C GLY A 94 10.71 13.43 -7.04
N GLY A 95 10.58 13.08 -5.76
CA GLY A 95 9.42 12.35 -5.25
C GLY A 95 9.64 11.88 -3.82
N LEU A 96 8.94 10.83 -3.43
CA LEU A 96 8.98 10.27 -2.08
C LEU A 96 9.57 8.86 -2.09
N ALA A 97 10.42 8.60 -1.10
CA ALA A 97 10.89 7.27 -0.73
C ALA A 97 10.30 6.90 0.63
N TYR A 98 9.48 5.87 0.65
CA TYR A 98 8.93 5.29 1.87
C TYR A 98 9.75 4.06 2.22
N HIS A 99 10.19 3.96 3.48
CA HIS A 99 10.94 2.80 3.97
C HIS A 99 10.33 2.31 5.28
N CYS A 100 9.46 1.32 5.16
CA CYS A 100 8.59 0.84 6.21
C CYS A 100 8.97 -0.57 6.64
N ARG A 101 8.71 -0.89 7.90
CA ARG A 101 8.86 -2.23 8.46
C ARG A 101 7.76 -2.48 9.48
N GLY A 102 7.41 -3.74 9.69
CA GLY A 102 6.34 -4.08 10.61
C GLY A 102 6.23 -5.57 10.87
N ARG A 103 5.19 -5.94 11.61
CA ARG A 103 4.80 -7.32 11.83
C ARG A 103 3.29 -7.46 11.77
N LYS A 104 2.82 -8.67 11.51
CA LYS A 104 1.42 -9.03 11.74
C LYS A 104 1.13 -8.95 13.24
N LEU A 105 0.01 -8.34 13.57
CA LEU A 105 -0.55 -8.29 14.91
C LEU A 105 -1.66 -9.35 15.02
N ASP A 106 -1.81 -9.93 16.19
CA ASP A 106 -2.81 -10.96 16.47
C ASP A 106 -4.17 -10.36 16.83
N ALA A 107 -4.18 -9.13 17.37
CA ALA A 107 -5.39 -8.45 17.77
C ALA A 107 -5.31 -6.93 17.56
N TYR A 108 -6.47 -6.29 17.34
CA TYR A 108 -6.57 -4.83 17.27
C TYR A 108 -6.03 -4.16 18.55
N THR A 109 -6.13 -4.81 19.71
CA THR A 109 -5.61 -4.31 20.99
C THR A 109 -4.09 -4.14 21.01
N GLU A 110 -3.35 -4.82 20.14
CA GLU A 110 -1.89 -4.62 20.00
C GLU A 110 -1.52 -3.37 19.18
N VAL A 111 -2.49 -2.76 18.48
CA VAL A 111 -2.25 -1.50 17.76
C VAL A 111 -1.91 -0.40 18.79
N PRO A 112 -0.89 0.44 18.54
CA PRO A 112 -0.51 1.51 19.44
C PRO A 112 -1.70 2.37 19.86
N GLU A 113 -1.78 2.70 21.15
CA GLU A 113 -2.93 3.40 21.75
C GLU A 113 -3.28 4.68 21.00
N ARG A 114 -2.28 5.51 20.66
CA ARG A 114 -2.48 6.74 19.89
C ARG A 114 -3.23 6.50 18.58
N THR A 115 -2.89 5.44 17.86
CA THR A 115 -3.58 5.07 16.61
C THR A 115 -5.00 4.60 16.89
N ARG A 116 -5.20 3.78 17.94
CA ARG A 116 -6.54 3.32 18.32
C ARG A 116 -7.46 4.46 18.76
N ALA A 117 -6.93 5.44 19.49
CA ALA A 117 -7.67 6.63 19.92
C ALA A 117 -8.13 7.46 18.71
N HIS A 118 -7.22 7.73 17.77
CA HIS A 118 -7.56 8.45 16.53
C HIS A 118 -8.63 7.70 15.70
N ILE A 119 -8.52 6.37 15.59
CA ILE A 119 -9.52 5.54 14.91
C ILE A 119 -10.87 5.64 15.64
N ALA A 120 -10.90 5.54 16.96
CA ALA A 120 -12.14 5.60 17.74
C ALA A 120 -12.84 6.96 17.58
N GLU A 121 -12.08 8.06 17.55
CA GLU A 121 -12.63 9.42 17.46
C GLU A 121 -13.13 9.77 16.06
N HIS A 122 -12.38 9.43 15.01
CA HIS A 122 -12.68 9.92 13.65
C HIS A 122 -13.20 8.85 12.69
N HIS A 123 -12.79 7.60 12.86
CA HIS A 123 -13.05 6.53 11.89
C HIS A 123 -13.30 5.16 12.55
N PRO A 124 -14.30 5.02 13.45
CA PRO A 124 -14.50 3.82 14.27
C PRO A 124 -14.76 2.55 13.44
N GLN A 125 -15.16 2.68 12.17
CA GLN A 125 -15.31 1.56 11.25
C GLN A 125 -14.00 0.78 11.03
N PHE A 126 -12.83 1.41 11.17
CA PHE A 126 -11.53 0.74 10.98
C PHE A 126 -11.07 -0.08 12.19
N ALA A 127 -11.83 -0.08 13.29
CA ALA A 127 -11.55 -0.95 14.43
C ALA A 127 -11.97 -2.42 14.20
N ARG A 128 -12.63 -2.74 13.08
CA ARG A 128 -13.10 -4.09 12.75
C ARG A 128 -12.85 -4.41 11.28
N ALA A 129 -12.58 -5.67 10.99
CA ALA A 129 -12.46 -6.14 9.61
C ALA A 129 -13.80 -5.96 8.85
N PRO A 130 -13.75 -5.56 7.57
CA PRO A 130 -14.94 -5.45 6.75
C PRO A 130 -15.59 -6.82 6.53
N ARG A 131 -16.93 -6.86 6.49
CA ARG A 131 -17.71 -8.09 6.29
C ARG A 131 -18.05 -8.38 4.82
N LYS A 132 -17.90 -7.37 3.96
CA LYS A 132 -18.20 -7.45 2.53
C LYS A 132 -17.02 -6.87 1.78
N TRP A 133 -16.69 -7.50 0.66
CA TRP A 133 -15.76 -6.94 -0.31
C TRP A 133 -16.35 -5.68 -0.95
N SER A 134 -15.50 -4.70 -1.23
CA SER A 134 -15.88 -3.48 -1.93
C SER A 134 -14.78 -3.09 -2.90
N GLU A 135 -15.18 -2.67 -4.11
CA GLU A 135 -14.29 -2.16 -5.15
C GLU A 135 -15.03 -1.06 -5.95
N PRO A 136 -14.31 -0.12 -6.59
CA PRO A 136 -12.86 0.00 -6.65
C PRO A 136 -12.25 0.48 -5.32
N ASN A 137 -11.01 0.06 -5.06
CA ASN A 137 -10.21 0.58 -3.97
C ASN A 137 -9.78 2.02 -4.25
N GLU A 138 -9.69 2.81 -3.19
CA GLU A 138 -9.29 4.20 -3.25
C GLU A 138 -7.76 4.35 -3.18
N THR A 139 -7.24 5.37 -3.86
CA THR A 139 -5.82 5.77 -3.84
C THR A 139 -5.70 7.22 -3.40
N SER A 140 -4.51 7.62 -2.94
CA SER A 140 -4.23 9.02 -2.60
C SER A 140 -4.55 10.00 -3.76
N TRP A 141 -4.39 9.57 -5.01
CA TRP A 141 -4.69 10.38 -6.20
C TRP A 141 -6.19 10.47 -6.48
N THR A 142 -6.92 9.35 -6.39
CA THR A 142 -8.38 9.34 -6.61
C THR A 142 -9.12 10.06 -5.50
N TYR A 143 -8.69 9.92 -4.24
CA TYR A 143 -9.25 10.67 -3.12
C TYR A 143 -8.97 12.17 -3.24
N PHE A 144 -7.74 12.56 -3.62
CA PHE A 144 -7.42 13.96 -3.84
C PHE A 144 -8.30 14.58 -4.93
N ARG A 145 -8.51 13.89 -6.06
CA ARG A 145 -9.43 14.32 -7.13
C ARG A 145 -10.86 14.48 -6.63
N LYS A 146 -11.33 13.58 -5.78
CA LYS A 146 -12.69 13.64 -5.21
C LYS A 146 -12.88 14.91 -4.37
N LEU A 147 -11.87 15.34 -3.64
CA LEU A 147 -11.89 16.58 -2.85
C LEU A 147 -11.62 17.84 -3.68
N ASN A 148 -10.91 17.70 -4.81
CA ASN A 148 -10.50 18.78 -5.68
C ASN A 148 -10.91 18.44 -7.12
N PRO A 149 -12.22 18.47 -7.45
CA PRO A 149 -12.66 18.20 -8.82
C PRO A 149 -12.06 19.24 -9.80
N PRO A 150 -11.85 18.87 -11.06
CA PRO A 150 -11.39 19.84 -12.05
C PRO A 150 -12.47 20.91 -12.25
N ALA A 151 -12.04 22.15 -12.48
CA ALA A 151 -12.92 23.28 -12.79
C ALA A 151 -13.70 23.06 -14.09
#